data_AF-A0A963PBX1-F1
#
_entry.id   AF-A0A963PBX1-F1
#
_cell.length_a   1.000
_cell.length_b   1.000
_cell.length_c   1.000
_cell.angle_alpha   90.00
_cell.angle_beta   90.00
_cell.angle_gamma   90.00
#
_symmetry.space_group_name_H-M   'P 1'
#
loop_
_entity.id
_entity.type
_entity.pdbx_description
1 polymer ?
#
loop_
_entity_poly.entity_id
_entity_poly.type
_entity_poly.pdbx_seq_one_letter_code
_entity_poly.pdbx_strand_id
1 'polypeptide(L)' 'MCLLLCLAEPTAGMRREAASAGLWNDAPKLQILTVEQLLAGERPRLPMADRRAGSKPARPQPPRNGQQSLGL' A
#
# COMPACT_ATOMS: atom_id res chain seq x y z
N MET A 1 -3.59 -3.72 11.57
CA MET A 1 -2.38 -3.12 10.97
C MET A 1 -2.78 -2.49 9.64
N CYS A 2 -2.52 -1.20 9.43
CA CYS A 2 -2.91 -0.47 8.22
C CYS A 2 -1.71 0.31 7.65
N LEU A 3 -1.63 0.39 6.32
CA LEU A 3 -0.65 1.18 5.59
C LEU A 3 -1.39 2.15 4.67
N LEU A 4 -1.11 3.45 4.82
CA LEU A 4 -1.54 4.49 3.91
C LEU A 4 -0.38 4.83 2.96
N LEU A 5 -0.65 4.80 1.66
CA LEU A 5 0.30 5.18 0.62
C LEU A 5 -0.02 6.55 0.05
N CYS A 6 0.98 7.43 0.03
CA CYS A 6 0.85 8.81 -0.44
C CYS A 6 1.73 9.06 -1.67
N LEU A 7 1.21 9.83 -2.63
CA LEU A 7 2.01 10.31 -3.77
C LEU A 7 2.80 11.57 -3.43
N ALA A 8 2.30 12.36 -2.48
CA ALA A 8 2.94 13.57 -1.97
C ALA A 8 3.34 13.40 -0.51
N GLU A 9 4.16 14.32 -0.01
CA GLU A 9 4.59 14.35 1.39
C GLU A 9 3.35 14.44 2.32
N PRO A 10 3.21 13.54 3.31
CA PRO A 10 2.11 13.61 4.26
C PRO A 10 2.13 14.91 5.07
N THR A 11 0.95 15.37 5.48
CA THR A 11 0.86 16.56 6.34
C THR A 11 1.27 16.24 7.77
N ALA A 12 1.56 17.28 8.56
CA ALA A 12 1.85 17.12 9.98
C ALA A 12 0.65 16.50 10.75
N GLY A 13 -0.58 16.83 10.36
CA GLY A 13 -1.78 16.24 10.95
C GLY A 13 -1.87 14.73 10.71
N MET A 14 -1.61 14.30 9.48
CA MET A 14 -1.58 12.87 9.12
C MET A 14 -0.53 12.10 9.94
N ARG A 15 0.69 12.65 10.06
CA ARG A 15 1.74 12.02 10.87
C ARG A 15 1.35 11.92 12.35
N ARG A 16 0.70 12.94 12.91
CA ARG A 16 0.21 12.94 14.30
C ARG A 16 -0.87 11.89 14.54
N GLU A 17 -1.79 11.75 13.59
CA GLU A 17 -2.86 10.75 13.66
C GLU A 17 -2.32 9.32 13.52
N ALA A 18 -1.36 9.10 12.62
CA ALA A 18 -0.66 7.82 12.53
C ALA A 18 0.06 7.46 13.82
N ALA A 19 0.72 8.43 14.47
CA ALA A 19 1.37 8.22 15.76
C ALA A 19 0.36 7.94 16.89
N SER A 20 -0.77 8.63 16.92
CA SER A 20 -1.79 8.46 17.98
C SER A 20 -2.52 7.11 17.90
N ALA A 21 -2.52 6.45 16.74
CA ALA A 21 -3.08 5.12 16.57
C ALA A 21 -2.41 4.05 17.46
N GLY A 22 -1.17 4.29 17.90
CA GLY A 22 -0.42 3.42 18.81
C GLY A 22 0.19 2.18 18.14
N LEU A 23 0.62 1.22 18.96
CA LEU A 23 1.31 0.01 18.52
C LEU A 23 0.42 -1.23 18.58
N TRP A 24 0.72 -2.21 17.73
CA TRP A 24 0.19 -3.57 17.72
C TRP A 24 1.36 -4.53 17.54
N ASN A 25 1.62 -5.39 18.53
CA ASN A 25 2.78 -6.30 18.55
C ASN A 25 4.09 -5.57 18.16
N ASP A 26 4.40 -4.49 18.90
CA ASP A 26 5.58 -3.62 18.72
C ASP A 26 5.73 -2.90 17.37
N ALA A 27 4.72 -3.00 16.50
CA ALA A 27 4.70 -2.33 15.21
C ALA A 27 3.59 -1.26 15.14
N PRO A 28 3.77 -0.14 14.40
CA PRO A 28 2.76 0.92 14.34
C PRO A 28 1.45 0.44 13.71
N LYS A 29 0.33 0.66 14.41
CA LYS A 29 -1.01 0.25 13.95
C LYS A 29 -1.38 0.90 12.62
N LEU A 30 -0.98 2.16 12.45
CA LEU A 30 -1.14 2.94 11.23
C LEU A 30 0.25 3.44 10.79
N GLN A 31 0.63 3.11 9.56
CA GLN A 31 1.87 3.55 8.93
C GLN A 31 1.54 4.39 7.70
N ILE A 32 2.35 5.42 7.44
CA ILE A 32 2.24 6.24 6.24
C ILE A 32 3.58 6.13 5.51
N LEU A 33 3.53 5.82 4.23
CA LEU A 33 4.70 5.82 3.34
C LEU A 33 4.37 6.58 2.07
N THR A 34 5.36 7.26 1.50
CA THR A 34 5.25 7.78 0.14
C THR A 34 5.66 6.74 -0.88
N VAL A 35 5.18 6.90 -2.11
CA VAL A 35 5.63 6.07 -3.24
C VAL A 35 7.13 6.23 -3.47
N GLU A 36 7.67 7.44 -3.33
CA GLU A 36 9.10 7.71 -3.40
C GLU A 36 9.89 6.89 -2.36
N GLN A 37 9.45 6.90 -1.09
CA GLN A 37 10.06 6.12 -0.02
C GLN A 37 10.05 4.61 -0.32
N LEU A 38 8.92 4.09 -0.82
CA LEU A 38 8.82 2.69 -1.23
C LEU A 38 9.81 2.36 -2.36
N LEU A 39 9.93 3.22 -3.36
CA LEU A 39 10.84 3.02 -4.49
C LEU A 39 12.30 3.17 -4.08
N ALA A 40 12.59 3.99 -3.07
CA ALA A 40 13.89 4.09 -2.43
C ALA A 40 14.24 2.86 -1.56
N GLY A 41 13.31 1.92 -1.38
CA GLY A 41 13.53 0.66 -0.69
C GLY A 41 13.00 0.62 0.74
N GLU A 42 12.34 1.68 1.22
CA GLU A 42 11.67 1.65 2.52
C GLU A 42 10.56 0.59 2.52
N ARG A 43 10.44 -0.15 3.63
CA ARG A 43 9.47 -1.23 3.78
C ARG A 43 8.59 -0.98 4.99
N PRO A 44 7.26 -1.15 4.86
CA PRO A 44 6.37 -1.10 6.01
C PRO A 44 6.71 -2.23 6.98
N ARG A 45 6.69 -1.93 8.27
CA ARG A 45 6.89 -2.93 9.33
C ARG A 45 5.60 -3.71 9.51
N LEU A 46 5.33 -4.66 8.62
CA LEU A 46 4.14 -5.50 8.73
C LEU A 46 4.46 -6.69 9.66
N PRO A 47 3.58 -7.05 10.62
CA PRO A 47 3.74 -8.31 11.34
C PRO A 47 3.65 -9.43 10.29
N MET A 48 4.44 -10.50 10.44
CA MET A 48 4.51 -11.58 9.47
C MET A 48 3.10 -12.12 9.17
N ALA A 49 2.52 -11.68 8.05
CA ALA A 49 1.38 -12.35 7.46
C ALA A 49 1.91 -13.69 6.93
N ASP A 50 1.22 -14.78 7.27
CA ASP A 50 1.59 -16.11 6.81
C ASP A 50 1.76 -16.07 5.28
N ARG A 51 2.99 -16.28 4.79
CA ARG A 51 3.30 -16.26 3.35
C ARG A 51 2.52 -17.31 2.56
N ARG A 52 1.87 -18.25 3.27
CA ARG A 52 0.97 -19.28 2.72
C ARG A 52 -0.46 -18.81 2.49
N ALA A 53 -0.84 -17.60 2.91
CA ALA A 53 -2.06 -16.95 2.48
C ALA A 53 -1.90 -16.54 1.01
N GLY A 54 -1.89 -17.54 0.12
CA GLY A 54 -1.70 -17.37 -1.31
C GLY A 54 -2.71 -16.37 -1.85
N SER A 55 -2.21 -15.38 -2.58
CA SER A 55 -3.05 -14.49 -3.36
C SER A 55 -3.86 -15.36 -4.33
N LYS A 56 -5.19 -15.27 -4.29
CA LYS A 56 -6.00 -15.86 -5.37
C LYS A 56 -5.53 -15.20 -6.67
N PRO A 57 -5.06 -15.96 -7.67
CA PRO A 57 -4.64 -15.38 -8.93
C PRO A 57 -5.81 -14.59 -9.52
N ALA A 58 -5.52 -13.40 -10.02
CA ALA A 58 -6.53 -12.60 -10.70
C ALA A 58 -7.10 -13.41 -11.87
N ARG A 59 -8.42 -13.56 -11.91
CA ARG A 59 -9.09 -14.18 -13.06
C ARG A 59 -8.83 -13.28 -14.27
N PRO A 60 -8.40 -13.83 -15.42
CA PRO A 60 -8.25 -13.04 -16.64
C PRO A 60 -9.53 -12.25 -16.90
N GLN A 61 -9.43 -10.91 -16.93
CA GLN A 61 -10.55 -10.10 -17.36
C GLN A 61 -10.67 -10.23 -18.88
N PRO A 62 -11.85 -10.59 -19.42
CA PRO A 62 -12.05 -10.52 -20.86
C PRO A 62 -11.86 -9.06 -21.32
N PRO A 63 -11.36 -8.85 -22.55
CA PRO A 63 -11.20 -7.51 -23.09
C PRO A 63 -12.52 -6.76 -23.01
N ARG A 64 -12.51 -5.57 -22.41
CA ARG A 64 -13.64 -4.63 -22.47
C ARG A 64 -13.80 -4.23 -23.93
N ASN A 65 -14.93 -4.60 -24.56
CA ASN A 65 -15.33 -4.10 -25.88
C ASN A 65 -15.31 -2.56 -25.84
N GLY A 66 -14.27 -1.95 -26.42
CA GLY A 66 -14.03 -0.52 -26.35
C GLY A 66 -12.59 -0.07 -26.58
N GLN A 67 -11.60 -0.96 -26.58
CA GLN A 67 -10.28 -0.61 -27.13
C GLN A 67 -10.35 -0.58 -28.66
N GLN A 68 -10.75 0.57 -29.19
CA GLN A 68 -10.46 0.97 -30.56
C GLN A 68 -8.95 0.91 -30.77
N SER A 69 -8.55 0.23 -31.85
CA SER A 69 -7.19 0.24 -32.37
C SER A 69 -6.78 1.66 -32.74
N LEU A 70 -5.74 2.19 -32.11
CA LEU A 70 -4.91 3.19 -32.77
C LEU A 70 -3.95 2.43 -33.67
N GLY A 71 -4.33 2.35 -34.94
CA GLY A 71 -3.42 1.94 -36.00
C GLY A 71 -2.30 2.98 -36.14
N LEU A 72 -1.07 2.47 -36.16
CA LEU A 72 0.07 3.04 -36.85
C LEU A 72 0.77 1.88 -37.56
#